data_AF-A0A645JKJ5-F1
#
_entry.id   AF-A0A645JKJ5-F1
#
_cell.length_a   1.000
_cell.length_b   1.000
_cell.length_c   1.000
_cell.angle_alpha   90.00
_cell.angle_beta   90.00
_cell.angle_gamma   90.00
#
_symmetry.space_group_name_H-M   'P 1'
#
loop_
_entity.id
_entity.type
_entity.pdbx_description
1 polymer ?
#
loop_
_entity_poly.entity_id
_entity_poly.type
_entity_poly.pdbx_seq_one_letter_code
_entity_poly.pdbx_strand_id
1 'polypeptide(L)'
;MLWVALAGPLANFTMALLTSLIFGAFTFFLPAQMFGNDIVMKLLFGVLLYNINLGLFNLIPIAPLDGSKVLEGLLPPTLAYRYSWWMQQYGVLLLLAMMFTGAYRYIIGPLANFMLNILLRILQVFL
;
A
#
# COMPACT_ATOMS: atom_id res chain seq x y z
N MET A 1 10.50 10.07 15.02
CA MET A 1 10.61 9.43 13.67
C MET A 1 9.35 8.69 13.25
N LEU A 2 8.56 8.13 14.17
CA LEU A 2 7.30 7.44 13.88
C LEU A 2 6.37 8.17 12.89
N TRP A 3 6.07 9.45 13.14
CA TRP A 3 5.20 10.25 12.26
C TRP A 3 5.74 10.43 10.84
N VAL A 4 7.06 10.56 10.69
CA VAL A 4 7.71 10.66 9.39
C VAL A 4 7.62 9.33 8.64
N ALA A 5 7.81 8.21 9.34
CA ALA A 5 7.67 6.89 8.76
C ALA A 5 6.23 6.57 8.33
N LEU A 6 5.22 7.04 9.07
CA LEU A 6 3.81 6.89 8.68
C LEU A 6 3.42 7.76 7.47
N ALA A 7 4.12 8.87 7.23
CA ALA A 7 3.78 9.78 6.15
C ALA A 7 3.81 9.11 4.76
N GLY A 8 4.75 8.20 4.52
CA GLY A 8 4.86 7.44 3.27
C GLY A 8 3.64 6.57 2.99
N PRO A 9 3.33 5.57 3.85
CA PRO A 9 2.13 4.75 3.73
C PRO A 9 0.83 5.56 3.64
N LEU A 10 0.70 6.62 4.46
CA LEU A 10 -0.48 7.47 4.45
C LEU A 10 -0.63 8.23 3.12
N ALA A 11 0.46 8.73 2.54
CA ALA A 11 0.43 9.37 1.23
C ALA A 11 -0.01 8.40 0.14
N ASN A 12 0.49 7.17 0.15
CA ASN A 12 0.08 6.12 -0.79
C ASN A 12 -1.42 5.79 -0.64
N PHE A 13 -1.93 5.58 0.57
CA PHE A 13 -3.36 5.31 0.76
C PHE A 13 -4.24 6.51 0.41
N THR A 14 -3.77 7.72 0.64
CA THR A 14 -4.47 8.95 0.21
C THR A 14 -4.54 9.02 -1.31
N MET A 15 -3.45 8.72 -2.01
CA MET A 15 -3.42 8.66 -3.48
C MET A 15 -4.32 7.55 -4.03
N ALA A 16 -4.36 6.39 -3.38
CA ALA A 16 -5.28 5.32 -3.73
C ALA A 16 -6.75 5.78 -3.58
N LEU A 17 -7.08 6.43 -2.47
CA LEU A 17 -8.42 6.97 -2.24
C LEU A 17 -8.80 8.00 -3.32
N LEU A 18 -7.96 9.00 -3.56
CA LEU A 18 -8.22 10.03 -4.58
C LEU A 18 -8.38 9.43 -5.98
N THR A 19 -7.51 8.49 -6.35
CA THR A 19 -7.57 7.83 -7.65
C THR A 19 -8.83 6.97 -7.78
N SER A 20 -9.28 6.31 -6.71
CA SER A 20 -10.53 5.55 -6.69
C SER A 20 -11.74 6.46 -6.92
N LEU A 21 -11.77 7.65 -6.33
CA LEU A 21 -12.85 8.64 -6.51
C LEU A 21 -12.89 9.14 -7.96
N ILE A 22 -11.73 9.45 -8.54
CA ILE A 22 -11.63 9.85 -9.96
C ILE A 22 -12.10 8.71 -10.85
N PHE A 23 -11.67 7.47 -10.58
CA PHE A 23 -12.11 6.29 -11.32
C PHE A 23 -13.63 6.12 -11.27
N GLY A 24 -14.24 6.26 -10.08
CA GLY A 24 -15.69 6.21 -9.90
C GLY A 24 -16.43 7.30 -10.68
N ALA A 25 -15.95 8.54 -10.62
CA ALA A 25 -16.52 9.65 -11.39
C ALA A 25 -16.50 9.36 -12.90
N PHE A 26 -15.38 8.85 -13.43
CA PHE A 26 -15.30 8.43 -14.83
C PHE A 26 -16.32 7.34 -15.15
N THR A 27 -16.48 6.33 -14.29
CA THR A 27 -17.48 5.26 -14.52
C THR A 27 -18.92 5.74 -14.51
N PHE A 28 -19.22 6.83 -13.80
CA PHE A 28 -20.57 7.38 -13.69
C PHE A 28 -20.93 8.32 -14.84
N PHE A 29 -20.02 9.22 -15.21
CA PHE A 29 -20.29 10.26 -16.21
C PHE A 29 -20.05 9.79 -17.65
N LEU A 30 -19.26 8.73 -17.87
CA LEU A 30 -18.94 8.25 -19.21
C LEU A 30 -19.76 7.01 -19.60
N PRO A 31 -20.16 6.88 -20.89
CA PRO A 31 -20.87 5.70 -21.36
C PRO A 31 -20.04 4.42 -21.23
N ALA A 32 -20.69 3.31 -20.83
CA ALA A 32 -20.07 2.01 -20.60
C ALA A 32 -19.25 1.49 -21.81
N GLN A 33 -19.64 1.86 -23.03
CA GLN A 33 -18.98 1.45 -24.26
C GLN A 33 -17.57 2.03 -24.43
N MET A 34 -17.22 3.10 -23.71
CA MET A 34 -15.90 3.73 -23.80
C MET A 34 -14.83 3.03 -22.94
N PHE A 35 -15.21 2.27 -21.92
CA PHE A 35 -14.25 1.76 -20.92
C PHE A 35 -13.39 0.56 -21.39
N GLY A 36 -13.87 -0.25 -22.32
CA GLY A 36 -13.20 -1.50 -22.72
C GLY A 36 -11.83 -1.32 -23.38
N ASN A 37 -11.58 -0.13 -23.96
CA ASN A 37 -10.33 0.18 -24.67
C ASN A 37 -9.67 1.49 -24.20
N ASP A 38 -10.15 2.08 -23.11
CA ASP A 38 -9.64 3.37 -22.64
C ASP A 38 -8.34 3.18 -21.83
N ILE A 39 -7.26 3.71 -22.38
CA ILE A 39 -5.95 3.73 -21.75
C ILE A 39 -5.99 4.49 -20.40
N VAL A 40 -6.86 5.50 -20.28
CA VAL A 40 -7.01 6.30 -19.07
C VAL A 40 -7.54 5.44 -17.93
N MET A 41 -8.57 4.61 -18.16
CA MET A 41 -9.11 3.73 -17.13
C MET A 41 -8.12 2.68 -16.66
N LYS A 42 -7.34 2.10 -17.60
CA LYS A 42 -6.28 1.15 -17.27
C LYS A 42 -5.19 1.80 -16.42
N LEU A 43 -4.81 3.04 -16.76
CA LEU A 43 -3.84 3.82 -15.99
C LEU A 43 -4.38 4.16 -14.59
N LEU A 44 -5.61 4.65 -14.47
CA LEU A 44 -6.23 4.96 -13.17
C LEU A 44 -6.31 3.72 -12.28
N PHE A 45 -6.77 2.59 -12.82
CA PHE A 45 -6.82 1.34 -12.08
C PHE A 45 -5.42 0.84 -11.69
N GLY A 46 -4.43 1.00 -12.58
CA GLY A 46 -3.03 0.70 -12.30
C GLY A 46 -2.46 1.56 -11.17
N VAL A 47 -2.70 2.88 -11.19
CA VAL A 47 -2.27 3.83 -10.14
C VAL A 47 -2.94 3.50 -8.81
N LEU A 48 -4.23 3.17 -8.81
CA LEU A 48 -4.96 2.71 -7.63
C LEU A 48 -4.29 1.48 -7.02
N LEU A 49 -4.13 0.41 -7.80
CA LEU A 49 -3.53 -0.83 -7.33
C LEU A 49 -2.08 -0.62 -6.88
N TYR A 50 -1.29 0.16 -7.62
CA TYR A 50 0.10 0.43 -7.29
C TYR A 50 0.23 1.12 -5.94
N ASN A 51 -0.56 2.17 -5.69
CA ASN A 51 -0.54 2.89 -4.41
C ASN A 51 -1.02 2.03 -3.23
N ILE A 52 -2.05 1.19 -3.41
CA ILE A 52 -2.47 0.24 -2.37
C ILE A 52 -1.32 -0.73 -2.04
N ASN A 53 -0.76 -1.37 -3.07
CA ASN A 53 0.30 -2.35 -2.88
C ASN A 53 1.57 -1.71 -2.29
N LEU A 54 1.96 -0.52 -2.74
CA LEU A 54 3.14 0.19 -2.23
C LEU A 54 2.93 0.68 -0.79
N GLY A 55 1.74 1.18 -0.46
CA GLY A 55 1.38 1.55 0.91
C GLY A 55 1.45 0.36 1.86
N LEU A 56 0.88 -0.78 1.47
CA LEU A 56 0.94 -2.02 2.25
C LEU A 56 2.37 -2.59 2.34
N PHE A 57 3.14 -2.55 1.25
CA PHE A 57 4.53 -2.98 1.24
C PHE A 57 5.36 -2.15 2.21
N ASN A 58 5.20 -0.82 2.19
CA ASN A 58 5.89 0.07 3.12
C ASN A 58 5.47 -0.12 4.58
N LEU A 59 4.39 -0.82 4.90
CA LEU A 59 4.01 -1.15 6.28
C LEU A 59 4.63 -2.45 6.80
N ILE A 60 5.31 -3.22 5.95
CA ILE A 60 5.98 -4.45 6.38
C ILE A 60 7.12 -4.09 7.35
N PRO A 61 7.20 -4.71 8.55
CA PRO A 61 8.19 -4.39 9.57
C PRO A 61 9.56 -5.01 9.24
N ILE A 62 10.16 -4.61 8.11
CA ILE A 62 11.47 -5.07 7.65
C ILE A 62 12.23 -3.84 7.12
N ALA A 63 13.42 -3.56 7.65
CA ALA A 63 14.24 -2.46 7.12
C ALA A 63 14.73 -2.77 5.69
N PRO A 64 14.82 -1.77 4.79
CA PRO A 64 14.70 -0.33 5.01
C PRO A 64 13.26 0.24 4.90
N LEU A 65 12.22 -0.60 4.90
CA LEU A 65 10.84 -0.13 4.73
C LEU A 65 10.38 0.71 5.94
N ASP A 66 9.46 1.64 5.66
CA ASP A 66 8.91 2.56 6.67
C ASP A 66 8.30 1.83 7.87
N GLY A 67 7.67 0.67 7.64
CA GLY A 67 7.02 -0.17 8.64
C GLY A 67 7.98 -0.64 9.72
N SER A 68 9.27 -0.78 9.40
CA SER A 68 10.28 -1.04 10.41
C SER A 68 10.47 0.14 11.36
N LYS A 69 10.45 1.37 10.85
CA LYS A 69 10.56 2.59 11.66
C LYS A 69 9.27 2.88 12.43
N VAL A 70 8.13 2.48 11.88
CA VAL A 70 6.85 2.50 12.58
C VAL A 70 6.91 1.56 13.78
N LEU A 71 7.29 0.30 13.58
CA LEU A 71 7.38 -0.68 14.67
C LEU A 71 8.42 -0.28 15.72
N GLU A 72 9.60 0.18 15.29
CA GLU A 72 10.65 0.71 16.19
C GLU A 72 10.12 1.85 17.08
N GLY A 73 9.30 2.75 16.53
CA GLY A 73 8.69 3.85 17.29
C GLY A 73 7.55 3.47 18.23
N LEU A 74 6.95 2.28 18.05
CA LEU A 74 5.88 1.74 18.91
C LEU A 74 6.42 0.87 20.05
N LEU A 75 7.64 0.33 19.90
CA LEU A 75 8.23 -0.56 20.89
C LEU A 75 8.82 0.21 22.09
N PRO A 76 8.82 -0.38 23.31
CA PRO A 76 9.58 0.13 24.44
C PRO A 76 11.07 0.27 24.10
N PRO A 77 11.81 1.22 24.73
CA PRO A 77 13.19 1.55 24.32
C PRO A 77 14.16 0.36 24.23
N THR A 78 14.07 -0.59 25.17
CA THR A 78 14.93 -1.78 25.20
C THR A 78 14.65 -2.75 24.05
N LEU A 79 13.39 -2.90 23.66
CA LEU A 79 12.97 -3.73 22.54
C LEU A 79 13.24 -3.03 21.21
N ALA A 80 12.99 -1.72 21.13
CA ALA A 80 13.26 -0.90 19.96
C ALA A 80 14.75 -0.98 19.57
N TYR A 81 15.67 -0.85 20.55
CA TYR A 81 17.10 -0.97 20.28
C TYR A 81 17.49 -2.34 19.72
N ARG A 82 17.01 -3.43 20.35
CA ARG A 82 17.27 -4.80 19.88
C ARG A 82 16.72 -5.02 18.48
N TYR A 83 15.47 -4.64 18.25
CA TYR A 83 14.81 -4.74 16.96
C TYR A 83 15.57 -3.97 15.87
N SER A 84 15.91 -2.70 16.14
CA SER A 84 16.65 -1.84 15.21
C SER A 84 18.01 -2.42 14.84
N TRP A 85 18.75 -2.96 15.82
CA TRP A 85 20.03 -3.63 15.58
C TRP A 85 19.89 -4.84 14.65
N TRP A 86 18.93 -5.72 14.91
CA TRP A 86 18.66 -6.88 14.04
C TRP A 86 18.25 -6.46 12.62
N MET A 87 17.37 -5.46 12.50
CA MET A 87 16.90 -4.98 11.21
C MET A 87 18.00 -4.28 10.40
N GLN A 88 18.94 -3.58 11.04
CA GLN A 88 20.08 -2.99 10.34
C GLN A 88 21.02 -4.04 9.74
N GLN A 89 21.22 -5.16 10.44
CA GLN A 89 22.11 -6.23 9.99
C GLN A 89 21.45 -7.13 8.94
N TYR A 90 20.19 -7.52 9.16
CA TYR A 90 19.52 -8.57 8.39
C TYR A 90 18.34 -8.08 7.55
N GLY A 91 17.88 -6.84 7.73
CA GLY A 91 16.66 -6.32 7.10
C GLY A 91 16.70 -6.40 5.58
N VAL A 92 17.80 -5.95 4.97
CA VAL A 92 17.96 -6.00 3.50
C VAL A 92 17.95 -7.44 2.99
N LEU A 93 18.61 -8.36 3.70
CA LEU A 93 18.64 -9.78 3.32
C LEU A 93 17.23 -10.40 3.41
N LEU A 94 16.50 -10.11 4.49
CA LEU A 94 15.11 -10.55 4.69
C LEU A 94 14.20 -9.99 3.60
N LEU A 95 14.36 -8.71 3.25
CA LEU A 95 13.60 -8.06 2.19
C LEU A 95 13.86 -8.75 0.84
N LEU A 96 15.12 -8.95 0.47
CA LEU A 96 15.49 -9.62 -0.77
C LEU A 96 14.94 -11.05 -0.81
N ALA A 97 15.12 -11.83 0.26
CA ALA A 97 14.57 -13.18 0.36
C ALA A 97 13.04 -13.18 0.17
N MET A 98 12.34 -12.25 0.82
CA MET A 98 10.89 -12.09 0.69
C MET A 98 10.46 -11.70 -0.73
N MET A 99 11.23 -10.86 -1.43
CA MET A 99 10.95 -10.45 -2.81
C MET A 99 11.18 -11.58 -3.81
N PHE A 100 12.32 -12.29 -3.72
CA PHE A 100 12.65 -13.39 -4.63
C PHE A 100 11.73 -14.61 -4.47
N THR A 101 11.33 -14.91 -3.23
CA THR A 101 10.39 -16.01 -2.96
C THR A 101 8.95 -15.63 -3.29
N GLY A 102 8.64 -14.33 -3.46
CA GLY A 102 7.28 -13.83 -3.61
C GLY A 102 6.46 -13.90 -2.31
N ALA A 103 7.10 -14.14 -1.15
CA ALA A 103 6.42 -14.32 0.13
C ALA A 103 5.57 -13.11 0.54
N TYR A 104 5.97 -11.90 0.12
CA TYR A 104 5.21 -10.67 0.37
C TYR A 104 3.76 -10.75 -0.15
N ARG A 105 3.50 -11.53 -1.20
CA ARG A 105 2.16 -11.67 -1.82
C ARG A 105 1.14 -12.29 -0.87
N TYR A 106 1.58 -13.16 0.04
CA TYR A 106 0.70 -13.78 1.03
C TYR A 106 0.22 -12.78 2.09
N ILE A 107 1.00 -11.72 2.33
CA ILE A 107 0.64 -10.64 3.26
C ILE A 107 -0.14 -9.56 2.51
N ILE A 108 0.40 -9.08 1.39
CA ILE A 108 -0.17 -7.94 0.66
C ILE A 108 -1.43 -8.32 -0.10
N GLY A 109 -1.49 -9.50 -0.73
CA GLY A 109 -2.62 -9.89 -1.59
C GLY A 109 -3.98 -9.83 -0.87
N PRO A 110 -4.16 -10.51 0.28
CA PRO A 110 -5.42 -10.45 1.04
C PRO A 110 -5.77 -9.03 1.49
N LEU A 111 -4.78 -8.27 1.97
CA LEU A 111 -4.97 -6.89 2.45
C LEU A 111 -5.33 -5.95 1.29
N ALA A 112 -4.65 -6.06 0.16
CA ALA A 112 -4.91 -5.26 -1.03
C ALA A 112 -6.32 -5.53 -1.59
N ASN A 113 -6.73 -6.80 -1.64
CA ASN A 113 -8.09 -7.17 -2.05
C ASN A 113 -9.14 -6.62 -1.06
N PHE A 114 -8.88 -6.72 0.24
CA PHE A 114 -9.75 -6.15 1.26
C PHE A 114 -9.91 -4.63 1.10
N MET A 115 -8.78 -3.90 0.92
CA MET A 115 -8.81 -2.46 0.70
C MET A 115 -9.50 -2.08 -0.61
N LEU A 116 -9.24 -2.81 -1.70
CA LEU A 116 -9.91 -2.60 -2.99
C LEU A 116 -11.43 -2.76 -2.82
N ASN A 117 -11.87 -3.83 -2.15
CA ASN A 117 -13.30 -4.08 -1.91
C ASN A 117 -13.95 -2.96 -1.08
N ILE A 118 -13.25 -2.43 -0.08
CA ILE A 118 -13.72 -1.26 0.68
C ILE A 118 -13.87 -0.05 -0.24
N LEU A 119 -12.83 0.29 -1.01
CA LEU A 119 -12.86 1.45 -1.90
C LEU A 119 -13.97 1.32 -2.96
N LEU A 120 -14.13 0.15 -3.57
CA LEU A 120 -15.20 -0.09 -4.54
C LEU A 120 -16.60 0.04 -3.92
N ARG A 121 -16.80 -0.47 -2.69
CA ARG A 121 -18.08 -0.28 -1.97
C ARG A 121 -18.36 1.18 -1.67
N ILE A 122 -17.34 1.95 -1.30
CA ILE A 122 -17.47 3.39 -1.07
C ILE A 122 -17.95 4.07 -2.36
N LEU A 123 -17.36 3.73 -3.51
CA LEU A 123 -17.78 4.29 -4.80
C LEU A 123 -19.24 3.97 -5.13
N GLN A 124 -19.69 2.74 -4.85
CA GLN A 124 -21.10 2.33 -5.06
C GLN A 124 -22.11 3.09 -4.19
N VAL A 125 -21.69 3.70 -3.08
CA VAL A 125 -22.61 4.52 -2.25
C VAL A 125 -22.82 5.91 -2.86
N PHE A 126 -21.86 6.39 -3.64
CA PHE A 126 -21.89 7.74 -4.22
C PHE A 126 -22.44 7.80 -5.66
N LEU A 127 -22.56 6.66 -6.33
CA LEU A 127 -23.05 6.50 -7.71
C LEU A 127 -24.45 5.85 -7.70
#